data_AF-A0A1X7KKM8-F1
#
_entry.id   AF-A0A1X7KKM8-F1
#
_cell.length_a   1.000
_cell.length_b   1.000
_cell.length_c   1.000
_cell.angle_alpha   90.00
_cell.angle_beta   90.00
_cell.angle_gamma   90.00
#
_symmetry.space_group_name_H-M   'P 1'
#
loop_
_entity.id
_entity.type
_entity.pdbx_description
1 polymer ?
#
loop_
_entity_poly.entity_id
_entity_poly.type
_entity_poly.pdbx_seq_one_letter_code
_entity_poly.pdbx_strand_id
1 'polypeptide(L)'
;MNTKKFIISRLVPQRFEKMLRSFRDQFIRSYKIEKLPKEIYSKELKFYKVSFCITCMNRLFHLKNTLEKNILDNRTYKNLEFIVINYNSKDHLDKWMKQHMLKYIESGIVKYYKTDDPSSFHASKAKNLSHLLAEGDIVCNLDGDNFTGKDFAFYINYMFNKYEEDLFLHFTKKPFWGTEGRMALSKENFLKLGGYDEDLLPIGHEDHDLMNRAKASGFKYLKIEIENFLRYLSNTEKEKAENCVDDSTSFYVLEKGNQEKSNENINNGKLIANPSGTEKFTLFKNFSTDPIPYP
;
A
#
# COMPACT_ATOMS: atom_id res chain seq x y z
N MET A 1 15.81 -11.10 35.63
CA MET A 1 14.34 -11.23 35.74
C MET A 1 13.69 -11.23 34.34
N ASN A 2 13.86 -12.28 33.52
CA ASN A 2 13.35 -12.27 32.14
C ASN A 2 12.84 -13.63 31.62
N THR A 3 12.40 -14.52 32.51
CA THR A 3 11.99 -15.89 32.16
C THR A 3 10.48 -16.14 32.14
N LYS A 4 9.64 -15.14 32.49
CA LYS A 4 8.16 -15.33 32.51
C LYS A 4 7.43 -14.93 31.22
N LYS A 5 8.08 -14.24 30.26
CA LYS A 5 7.43 -13.85 28.98
C LYS A 5 7.35 -14.97 27.93
N PHE A 6 8.07 -16.09 28.11
CA PHE A 6 8.24 -17.11 27.07
C PHE A 6 7.26 -18.30 27.12
N ILE A 7 6.39 -18.39 28.14
CA ILE A 7 5.49 -19.56 28.30
C ILE A 7 4.07 -19.24 27.82
N ILE A 8 3.58 -18.01 27.99
CA ILE A 8 2.20 -17.64 27.65
C ILE A 8 2.01 -17.48 26.14
N SER A 9 3.01 -16.98 25.40
CA SER A 9 2.92 -16.80 23.95
C SER A 9 2.83 -18.12 23.15
N ARG A 10 3.22 -19.25 23.76
CA ARG A 10 3.04 -20.59 23.17
C ARG A 10 1.67 -21.20 23.47
N LEU A 11 0.94 -20.66 24.44
CA LEU A 11 -0.38 -21.17 24.88
C LEU A 11 -1.55 -20.42 24.24
N VAL A 12 -1.32 -19.20 23.76
CA VAL A 12 -2.34 -18.41 23.06
C VAL A 12 -2.33 -18.78 21.58
N PRO A 13 -3.42 -19.33 21.01
CA PRO A 13 -3.48 -19.58 19.59
C PRO A 13 -3.23 -18.30 18.80
N GLN A 14 -2.41 -18.34 17.74
CA GLN A 14 -2.09 -17.18 16.89
C GLN A 14 -3.35 -16.39 16.47
N ARG A 15 -4.46 -17.11 16.24
CA ARG A 15 -5.77 -16.51 15.92
C ARG A 15 -6.30 -15.60 17.03
N PHE A 16 -6.14 -15.99 18.30
CA PHE A 16 -6.58 -15.19 19.45
C PHE A 16 -5.68 -13.97 19.66
N GLU A 17 -4.36 -14.11 19.46
CA GLU A 17 -3.43 -12.97 19.49
C GLU A 17 -3.76 -11.94 18.40
N LYS A 18 -3.98 -12.41 17.16
CA LYS A 18 -4.43 -11.57 16.03
C LYS A 18 -5.73 -10.84 16.36
N MET A 19 -6.69 -11.53 16.99
CA MET A 19 -7.96 -10.94 17.41
C MET A 19 -7.77 -9.84 18.46
N LEU A 20 -7.00 -10.10 19.53
CA LEU A 20 -6.71 -9.10 20.57
C LEU A 20 -6.00 -7.87 20.01
N ARG A 21 -5.01 -8.07 19.13
CA ARG A 21 -4.27 -6.97 18.49
C ARG A 21 -5.18 -6.13 17.60
N SER A 22 -6.02 -6.79 16.80
CA SER A 22 -7.01 -6.11 15.96
C SER A 22 -8.01 -5.33 16.81
N PHE A 23 -8.50 -5.89 17.91
CA PHE A 23 -9.40 -5.20 18.84
C PHE A 23 -8.72 -3.95 19.45
N ARG A 24 -7.49 -4.09 19.94
CA ARG A 24 -6.70 -2.97 20.46
C ARG A 24 -6.56 -1.87 19.41
N ASP A 25 -6.18 -2.22 18.19
CA ASP A 25 -5.88 -1.25 17.13
C ASP A 25 -7.14 -0.55 16.61
N GLN A 26 -8.30 -1.21 16.71
CA GLN A 26 -9.56 -0.64 16.26
C GLN A 26 -10.31 0.18 17.31
N PHE A 27 -10.23 -0.23 18.58
CA PHE A 27 -11.11 0.30 19.63
C PHE A 27 -10.37 0.95 20.80
N ILE A 28 -9.11 0.58 21.06
CA ILE A 28 -8.35 1.10 22.21
C ILE A 28 -7.36 2.16 21.78
N ARG A 29 -6.68 1.97 20.65
CA ARG A 29 -5.70 2.93 20.15
C ARG A 29 -6.42 4.21 19.71
N SER A 30 -6.09 5.30 20.38
CA SER A 30 -6.59 6.64 20.06
C SER A 30 -5.76 7.30 18.96
N TYR A 31 -6.45 7.99 18.06
CA TYR A 31 -5.86 8.89 17.07
C TYR A 31 -6.47 10.27 17.25
N LYS A 32 -5.68 11.33 17.08
CA LYS A 32 -6.18 12.70 17.09
C LYS A 32 -7.03 12.94 15.85
N ILE A 33 -8.18 13.57 16.07
CA ILE A 33 -8.99 14.11 14.97
C ILE A 33 -8.50 15.53 14.73
N GLU A 34 -7.78 15.69 13.63
CA GLU A 34 -7.24 16.96 13.18
C GLU A 34 -8.19 17.62 12.18
N LYS A 35 -8.28 18.95 12.25
CA LYS A 35 -9.12 19.74 11.36
C LYS A 35 -8.43 19.87 10.00
N LEU A 36 -9.08 19.37 8.95
CA LEU A 36 -8.60 19.53 7.59
C LEU A 36 -8.83 20.96 7.07
N PRO A 37 -7.99 21.43 6.12
CA PRO A 37 -8.25 22.70 5.42
C PRO A 37 -9.63 22.69 4.78
N LYS A 38 -10.37 23.80 4.82
CA LYS A 38 -11.72 23.86 4.21
C LYS A 38 -11.64 23.83 2.69
N GLU A 39 -10.52 24.28 2.16
CA GLU A 39 -10.19 24.39 0.75
C GLU A 39 -10.14 23.02 0.05
N ILE A 40 -10.02 21.91 0.79
CA ILE A 40 -10.05 20.57 0.19
C ILE A 40 -11.37 20.29 -0.55
N TYR A 41 -12.44 21.02 -0.22
CA TYR A 41 -13.76 20.91 -0.85
C TYR A 41 -14.03 22.05 -1.85
N SER A 42 -13.04 22.89 -2.18
CA SER A 42 -13.24 23.99 -3.13
C SER A 42 -13.61 23.45 -4.50
N LYS A 43 -14.59 24.09 -5.13
CA LYS A 43 -15.06 23.76 -6.49
C LYS A 43 -14.11 24.26 -7.59
N GLU A 44 -13.15 25.11 -7.23
CA GLU A 44 -12.17 25.68 -8.17
C GLU A 44 -10.98 24.73 -8.41
N LEU A 45 -10.83 23.69 -7.59
CA LEU A 45 -9.76 22.71 -7.76
C LEU A 45 -10.01 21.86 -9.01
N LYS A 46 -8.95 21.58 -9.77
CA LYS A 46 -8.93 20.46 -10.70
C LYS A 46 -9.25 19.18 -9.93
N PHE A 47 -10.10 18.35 -10.50
CA PHE A 47 -10.61 17.14 -9.86
C PHE A 47 -9.94 15.91 -10.48
N TYR A 48 -8.74 15.62 -9.99
CA TYR A 48 -7.92 14.50 -10.46
C TYR A 48 -8.60 13.15 -10.23
N LYS A 49 -8.22 12.15 -11.01
CA LYS A 49 -8.56 10.76 -10.68
C LYS A 49 -7.52 10.19 -9.71
N VAL A 50 -7.98 9.70 -8.55
CA VAL A 50 -7.09 9.13 -7.53
C VAL A 50 -7.26 7.61 -7.47
N SER A 51 -6.17 6.88 -7.68
CA SER A 51 -6.15 5.41 -7.60
C SER A 51 -5.45 4.96 -6.32
N PHE A 52 -6.18 4.30 -5.43
CA PHE A 52 -5.62 3.61 -4.27
C PHE A 52 -5.20 2.20 -4.66
N CYS A 53 -3.90 1.94 -4.60
CA CYS A 53 -3.27 0.71 -5.07
C CYS A 53 -3.01 -0.22 -3.88
N ILE A 54 -3.69 -1.37 -3.86
CA ILE A 54 -3.68 -2.32 -2.75
C ILE A 54 -3.25 -3.70 -3.28
N THR A 55 -2.25 -4.29 -2.64
CA THR A 55 -1.80 -5.66 -2.93
C THR A 55 -2.10 -6.59 -1.78
N CYS A 56 -2.48 -7.83 -2.05
CA CYS A 56 -2.76 -8.82 -1.01
C CYS A 56 -2.28 -10.22 -1.40
N MET A 57 -1.43 -10.81 -0.55
CA MET A 57 -1.08 -12.22 -0.54
C MET A 57 -1.20 -12.76 0.89
N ASN A 58 -2.20 -13.60 1.16
CA ASN A 58 -2.41 -14.23 2.48
C ASN A 58 -2.64 -13.26 3.66
N ARG A 59 -3.14 -12.04 3.37
CA ARG A 59 -3.44 -10.99 4.36
C ARG A 59 -4.90 -10.55 4.37
N LEU A 60 -5.83 -11.41 3.94
CA LEU A 60 -7.26 -11.16 3.93
C LEU A 60 -7.79 -10.70 5.31
N PHE A 61 -7.20 -11.19 6.40
CA PHE A 61 -7.62 -10.79 7.75
C PHE A 61 -7.45 -9.29 8.02
N HIS A 62 -6.48 -8.62 7.38
CA HIS A 62 -6.37 -7.16 7.40
C HIS A 62 -7.37 -6.52 6.47
N LEU A 63 -7.39 -6.97 5.21
CA LEU A 63 -8.19 -6.36 4.15
C LEU A 63 -9.69 -6.34 4.49
N LYS A 64 -10.17 -7.37 5.20
CA LYS A 64 -11.54 -7.46 5.76
C LYS A 64 -11.95 -6.28 6.62
N ASN A 65 -11.00 -5.66 7.30
CA ASN A 65 -11.25 -4.56 8.22
C ASN A 65 -11.07 -3.18 7.55
N THR A 66 -10.27 -3.11 6.48
CA THR A 66 -9.82 -1.83 5.89
C THR A 66 -10.54 -1.47 4.60
N LEU A 67 -10.74 -2.41 3.66
CA LEU A 67 -11.15 -2.09 2.29
C LEU A 67 -12.52 -1.38 2.22
N GLU A 68 -13.58 -1.97 2.78
CA GLU A 68 -14.91 -1.35 2.75
C GLU A 68 -14.92 -0.03 3.53
N LYS A 69 -14.19 0.05 4.65
CA LYS A 69 -14.07 1.28 5.43
C LYS A 69 -13.40 2.40 4.62
N ASN A 70 -12.32 2.10 3.93
CA ASN A 70 -11.58 3.05 3.08
C ASN A 70 -12.45 3.55 1.91
N ILE A 71 -13.23 2.65 1.30
CA ILE A 71 -14.21 3.02 0.27
C ILE A 71 -15.25 3.98 0.85
N LEU A 72 -15.87 3.63 1.97
CA LEU A 72 -16.90 4.45 2.60
C LEU A 72 -16.40 5.82 3.06
N ASP A 73 -15.15 5.88 3.53
CA ASP A 73 -14.51 7.10 3.98
C ASP A 73 -14.19 8.08 2.85
N ASN A 74 -14.14 7.61 1.59
CA ASN A 74 -13.82 8.43 0.42
C ASN A 74 -14.92 8.50 -0.63
N ARG A 75 -16.04 7.76 -0.49
CA ARG A 75 -17.13 7.65 -1.50
C ARG A 75 -17.76 8.95 -1.98
N THR A 76 -17.56 10.04 -1.26
CA THR A 76 -18.01 11.40 -1.60
C THR A 76 -17.14 12.02 -2.69
N TYR A 77 -15.86 11.63 -2.78
CA TYR A 77 -14.98 11.96 -3.88
C TYR A 77 -15.26 11.02 -5.06
N LYS A 78 -15.90 11.54 -6.12
CA LYS A 78 -16.44 10.70 -7.20
C LYS A 78 -15.40 10.17 -8.19
N ASN A 79 -14.25 10.84 -8.30
CA ASN A 79 -13.22 10.48 -9.27
C ASN A 79 -12.13 9.62 -8.63
N LEU A 80 -12.50 8.49 -8.03
CA LEU A 80 -11.54 7.56 -7.42
C LEU A 80 -11.75 6.13 -7.87
N GLU A 81 -10.74 5.31 -7.65
CA GLU A 81 -10.81 3.86 -7.78
C GLU A 81 -9.88 3.18 -6.77
N PHE A 82 -10.21 1.95 -6.43
CA PHE A 82 -9.38 1.06 -5.62
C PHE A 82 -8.92 -0.10 -6.49
N ILE A 83 -7.62 -0.16 -6.78
CA ILE A 83 -7.01 -1.29 -7.47
C ILE A 83 -6.63 -2.32 -6.42
N VAL A 84 -7.25 -3.51 -6.49
CA VAL A 84 -6.99 -4.59 -5.54
C VAL A 84 -6.42 -5.77 -6.30
N ILE A 85 -5.18 -6.13 -5.96
CA ILE A 85 -4.48 -7.28 -6.55
C ILE A 85 -4.52 -8.45 -5.57
N ASN A 86 -5.16 -9.54 -6.00
CA ASN A 86 -4.91 -10.86 -5.43
C ASN A 86 -3.62 -11.43 -6.04
N TYR A 87 -2.54 -11.31 -5.27
CA TYR A 87 -1.21 -11.72 -5.67
C TYR A 87 -0.97 -13.19 -5.27
N ASN A 88 -1.76 -14.09 -5.86
CA ASN A 88 -1.77 -15.53 -5.59
C ASN A 88 -2.09 -15.93 -4.13
N SER A 89 -3.03 -15.23 -3.48
CA SER A 89 -3.49 -15.53 -2.11
C SER A 89 -4.14 -16.91 -2.00
N LYS A 90 -3.85 -17.60 -0.90
CA LYS A 90 -4.42 -18.90 -0.52
C LYS A 90 -5.47 -18.80 0.59
N ASP A 91 -5.69 -17.61 1.16
CA ASP A 91 -6.58 -17.36 2.31
C ASP A 91 -8.04 -17.02 1.95
N HIS A 92 -8.54 -17.57 0.84
CA HIS A 92 -9.90 -17.38 0.31
C HIS A 92 -10.26 -15.94 -0.10
N LEU A 93 -9.27 -15.12 -0.45
CA LEU A 93 -9.48 -13.74 -0.89
C LEU A 93 -10.54 -13.61 -2.00
N ASP A 94 -10.47 -14.42 -3.06
CA ASP A 94 -11.46 -14.41 -4.16
C ASP A 94 -12.89 -14.60 -3.66
N LYS A 95 -13.12 -15.61 -2.82
CA LYS A 95 -14.44 -15.91 -2.27
C LYS A 95 -14.96 -14.73 -1.44
N TRP A 96 -14.10 -14.12 -0.64
CA TRP A 96 -14.48 -12.97 0.17
C TRP A 96 -14.78 -11.72 -0.68
N MET A 97 -13.94 -11.42 -1.67
CA MET A 97 -14.17 -10.31 -2.61
C MET A 97 -15.50 -10.48 -3.33
N LYS A 98 -15.83 -11.70 -3.80
CA LYS A 98 -17.11 -12.00 -4.45
C LYS A 98 -18.31 -11.84 -3.52
N GLN A 99 -18.17 -12.22 -2.25
CA GLN A 99 -19.28 -12.17 -1.29
C GLN A 99 -19.55 -10.76 -0.75
N HIS A 100 -18.50 -9.94 -0.54
CA HIS A 100 -18.62 -8.69 0.20
C HIS A 100 -18.34 -7.44 -0.64
N MET A 101 -17.51 -7.55 -1.68
CA MET A 101 -17.04 -6.41 -2.48
C MET A 101 -17.67 -6.35 -3.87
N LEU A 102 -18.48 -7.34 -4.27
CA LEU A 102 -19.06 -7.42 -5.62
C LEU A 102 -19.81 -6.14 -6.02
N LYS A 103 -20.61 -5.55 -5.12
CA LYS A 103 -21.29 -4.26 -5.36
C LYS A 103 -20.33 -3.12 -5.74
N TYR A 104 -19.13 -3.09 -5.16
CA TYR A 104 -18.11 -2.09 -5.46
C TYR A 104 -17.34 -2.42 -6.75
N ILE A 105 -17.20 -3.70 -7.08
CA ILE A 105 -16.62 -4.17 -8.33
C ILE A 105 -17.55 -3.82 -9.51
N GLU A 106 -18.84 -4.13 -9.39
CA GLU A 106 -19.86 -3.87 -10.43
C GLU A 106 -20.07 -2.38 -10.69
N SER A 107 -19.95 -1.54 -9.65
CA SER A 107 -20.00 -0.08 -9.80
C SER A 107 -18.71 0.54 -10.35
N GLY A 108 -17.63 -0.24 -10.51
CA GLY A 108 -16.34 0.23 -11.00
C GLY A 108 -15.47 0.96 -9.95
N ILE A 109 -15.96 1.13 -8.71
CA ILE A 109 -15.18 1.74 -7.61
C ILE A 109 -13.98 0.85 -7.26
N VAL A 110 -14.17 -0.47 -7.26
CA VAL A 110 -13.09 -1.45 -7.05
C VAL A 110 -12.76 -2.12 -8.37
N LYS A 111 -11.49 -2.10 -8.75
CA LYS A 111 -10.96 -2.88 -9.85
C LYS A 111 -10.16 -4.03 -9.27
N TYR A 112 -10.74 -5.22 -9.34
CA TYR A 112 -10.13 -6.42 -8.81
C TYR A 112 -9.38 -7.16 -9.90
N TYR A 113 -8.13 -7.50 -9.63
CA TYR A 113 -7.31 -8.32 -10.51
C TYR A 113 -6.65 -9.44 -9.72
N LYS A 114 -6.32 -10.52 -10.40
CA LYS A 114 -5.57 -11.63 -9.82
C LYS A 114 -4.47 -12.11 -10.75
N THR A 115 -3.43 -12.68 -10.15
CA THR A 115 -2.39 -13.46 -10.83
C THR A 115 -2.09 -14.69 -9.99
N ASP A 116 -1.81 -15.80 -10.66
CA ASP A 116 -1.46 -17.08 -10.03
C ASP A 116 0.05 -17.40 -10.16
N ASP A 117 0.80 -16.55 -10.87
CA ASP A 117 2.21 -16.78 -11.23
C ASP A 117 3.19 -16.72 -10.04
N PRO A 118 3.08 -15.76 -9.10
CA PRO A 118 4.07 -15.63 -8.03
C PRO A 118 3.99 -16.79 -7.02
N SER A 119 5.12 -17.46 -6.77
CA SER A 119 5.23 -18.48 -5.70
C SER A 119 5.46 -17.88 -4.31
N SER A 120 6.00 -16.67 -4.25
CA SER A 120 6.29 -15.91 -3.03
C SER A 120 5.90 -14.44 -3.21
N PHE A 121 5.69 -13.75 -2.09
CA PHE A 121 5.40 -12.33 -2.08
C PHE A 121 6.66 -11.52 -2.38
N HIS A 122 6.51 -10.50 -3.24
CA HIS A 122 7.54 -9.51 -3.50
C HIS A 122 6.88 -8.14 -3.59
N ALA A 123 7.22 -7.26 -2.66
CA ALA A 123 6.57 -5.96 -2.48
C ALA A 123 6.67 -5.09 -3.72
N SER A 124 7.88 -4.89 -4.26
CA SER A 124 8.08 -4.05 -5.46
C SER A 124 7.26 -4.52 -6.65
N LYS A 125 7.32 -5.81 -6.98
CA LYS A 125 6.60 -6.41 -8.11
C LYS A 125 5.09 -6.33 -7.97
N ALA A 126 4.56 -6.67 -6.79
CA ALA A 126 3.14 -6.57 -6.51
C ALA A 126 2.65 -5.12 -6.57
N LYS A 127 3.40 -4.19 -5.96
CA LYS A 127 3.07 -2.76 -5.95
C LYS A 127 3.13 -2.19 -7.37
N ASN A 128 4.17 -2.47 -8.15
CA ASN A 128 4.24 -2.09 -9.57
C ASN A 128 3.01 -2.56 -10.35
N LEU A 129 2.66 -3.84 -10.24
CA LEU A 129 1.48 -4.38 -10.92
C LEU A 129 0.21 -3.58 -10.61
N SER A 130 -0.06 -3.30 -9.32
CA SER A 130 -1.23 -2.49 -8.93
C SER A 130 -1.20 -1.06 -9.49
N HIS A 131 -0.03 -0.42 -9.52
CA HIS A 131 0.12 0.96 -9.99
C HIS A 131 0.07 1.07 -11.52
N LEU A 132 0.55 0.07 -12.25
CA LEU A 132 0.45 0.01 -13.71
C LEU A 132 -1.01 -0.13 -14.16
N LEU A 133 -1.79 -0.97 -13.46
CA LEU A 133 -3.22 -1.19 -13.69
C LEU A 133 -4.12 -0.03 -13.26
N ALA A 134 -3.59 0.93 -12.48
CA ALA A 134 -4.32 2.13 -12.09
C ALA A 134 -4.56 3.06 -13.29
N GLU A 135 -5.73 3.68 -13.40
CA GLU A 135 -6.08 4.67 -14.43
C GLU A 135 -6.04 6.11 -13.90
N GLY A 136 -5.75 6.31 -12.62
CA GLY A 136 -5.73 7.62 -11.99
C GLY A 136 -4.58 8.50 -12.47
N ASP A 137 -4.82 9.82 -12.45
CA ASP A 137 -3.77 10.82 -12.61
C ASP A 137 -2.79 10.77 -11.44
N ILE A 138 -3.30 10.42 -10.25
CA ILE A 138 -2.54 10.27 -9.01
C ILE A 138 -2.66 8.82 -8.56
N VAL A 139 -1.51 8.19 -8.31
CA VAL A 139 -1.43 6.85 -7.72
C VAL A 139 -1.01 6.96 -6.27
N CYS A 140 -1.68 6.21 -5.41
CA CYS A 140 -1.41 6.17 -3.98
C CYS A 140 -1.27 4.73 -3.52
N ASN A 141 -0.09 4.33 -3.06
CA ASN A 141 0.07 3.03 -2.40
C ASN A 141 -0.80 3.02 -1.13
N LEU A 142 -1.49 1.91 -0.89
CA LEU A 142 -2.30 1.71 0.30
C LEU A 142 -2.19 0.25 0.74
N ASP A 143 -1.38 0.00 1.77
CA ASP A 143 -1.24 -1.36 2.30
C ASP A 143 -2.57 -1.89 2.86
N GLY A 144 -2.78 -3.20 2.77
CA GLY A 144 -4.06 -3.84 3.14
C GLY A 144 -4.43 -3.72 4.62
N ASP A 145 -3.51 -3.31 5.49
CA ASP A 145 -3.70 -3.06 6.92
C ASP A 145 -3.82 -1.57 7.28
N ASN A 146 -3.78 -0.68 6.29
CA ASN A 146 -3.83 0.76 6.45
C ASN A 146 -5.26 1.30 6.23
N PHE A 147 -5.66 2.27 7.06
CA PHE A 147 -6.88 3.04 6.86
C PHE A 147 -6.56 4.37 6.19
N THR A 148 -7.39 4.79 5.25
CA THR A 148 -7.24 6.11 4.60
C THR A 148 -7.69 7.25 5.50
N GLY A 149 -8.68 7.00 6.37
CA GLY A 149 -9.43 8.06 7.02
C GLY A 149 -10.41 8.77 6.07
N LYS A 150 -11.31 9.57 6.64
CA LYS A 150 -12.35 10.30 5.93
C LYS A 150 -11.76 11.40 5.04
N ASP A 151 -12.26 11.49 3.82
CA ASP A 151 -11.93 12.54 2.83
C ASP A 151 -10.44 12.60 2.45
N PHE A 152 -9.72 11.48 2.55
CA PHE A 152 -8.32 11.35 2.18
C PHE A 152 -8.06 11.69 0.70
N ALA A 153 -8.94 11.24 -0.20
CA ALA A 153 -8.87 11.56 -1.63
C ALA A 153 -9.01 13.07 -1.90
N PHE A 154 -9.89 13.77 -1.17
CA PHE A 154 -9.99 15.24 -1.24
C PHE A 154 -8.70 15.91 -0.79
N TYR A 155 -8.08 15.41 0.28
CA TYR A 155 -6.82 15.95 0.77
C TYR A 155 -5.68 15.76 -0.24
N ILE A 156 -5.53 14.56 -0.81
CA ILE A 156 -4.54 14.29 -1.88
C ILE A 156 -4.79 15.25 -3.05
N ASN A 157 -6.02 15.33 -3.56
CA ASN A 157 -6.38 16.23 -4.65
C ASN A 157 -6.01 17.69 -4.36
N TYR A 158 -6.33 18.16 -3.17
CA TYR A 158 -5.97 19.51 -2.72
C TYR A 158 -4.47 19.76 -2.76
N MET A 159 -3.67 18.80 -2.30
CA MET A 159 -2.21 18.93 -2.29
C MET A 159 -1.65 19.00 -3.73
N PHE A 160 -2.19 18.21 -4.67
CA PHE A 160 -1.80 18.27 -6.08
C PHE A 160 -2.32 19.48 -6.84
N ASN A 161 -3.33 20.19 -6.32
CA ASN A 161 -3.71 21.50 -6.85
C ASN A 161 -2.86 22.63 -6.25
N LYS A 162 -2.41 22.47 -5.01
CA LYS A 162 -1.63 23.46 -4.29
C LYS A 162 -0.15 23.47 -4.71
N TYR A 163 0.36 22.31 -5.10
CA TYR A 163 1.74 22.12 -5.53
C TYR A 163 1.79 21.65 -6.98
N GLU A 164 2.97 21.75 -7.58
CA GLU A 164 3.24 21.32 -8.95
C GLU A 164 3.24 19.78 -9.09
N GLU A 165 3.31 19.27 -10.32
CA GLU A 165 3.15 17.85 -10.64
C GLU A 165 4.30 16.96 -10.09
N ASP A 166 5.49 17.53 -9.86
CA ASP A 166 6.66 16.89 -9.24
C ASP A 166 6.57 16.80 -7.71
N LEU A 167 5.44 16.29 -7.21
CA LEU A 167 5.12 16.15 -5.80
C LEU A 167 5.16 14.68 -5.35
N PHE A 168 5.82 14.43 -4.21
CA PHE A 168 5.77 13.17 -3.49
C PHE A 168 5.22 13.38 -2.08
N LEU A 169 4.04 12.83 -1.81
CA LEU A 169 3.39 12.85 -0.51
C LEU A 169 3.69 11.56 0.24
N HIS A 170 4.17 11.65 1.48
CA HIS A 170 4.36 10.50 2.36
C HIS A 170 3.62 10.71 3.67
N PHE A 171 2.64 9.85 3.95
CA PHE A 171 1.78 9.94 5.12
C PHE A 171 2.32 9.05 6.23
N THR A 172 3.12 9.62 7.13
CA THR A 172 3.78 8.85 8.19
C THR A 172 4.06 9.72 9.40
N LYS A 173 4.08 9.12 10.59
CA LYS A 173 4.39 9.82 11.86
C LYS A 173 5.16 8.90 12.80
N LYS A 174 6.04 9.49 13.61
CA LYS A 174 6.71 8.76 14.68
C LYS A 174 5.70 8.30 15.75
N PRO A 175 5.85 7.09 16.32
CA PRO A 175 6.83 6.07 15.94
C PRO A 175 6.35 5.40 14.64
N PHE A 176 7.20 5.28 13.62
CA PHE A 176 6.92 4.88 12.21
C PHE A 176 6.28 3.49 11.98
N TRP A 177 5.63 2.93 12.98
CA TRP A 177 5.13 1.58 13.01
C TRP A 177 3.83 1.56 12.22
N GLY A 178 3.79 0.79 11.13
CA GLY A 178 2.58 0.54 10.35
C GLY A 178 1.97 1.76 9.66
N THR A 179 2.72 2.86 9.50
CA THR A 179 2.19 4.06 8.85
C THR A 179 2.70 4.33 7.44
N GLU A 180 3.81 3.72 7.05
CA GLU A 180 4.58 4.06 5.84
C GLU A 180 3.94 3.63 4.52
N GLY A 181 2.98 2.68 4.55
CA GLY A 181 2.30 2.13 3.38
C GLY A 181 1.35 3.09 2.65
N ARG A 182 1.46 4.41 2.87
CA ARG A 182 0.66 5.46 2.22
C ARG A 182 1.57 6.53 1.64
N MET A 183 1.71 6.48 0.33
CA MET A 183 2.49 7.45 -0.43
C MET A 183 1.77 7.76 -1.73
N ALA A 184 1.78 9.02 -2.16
CA ALA A 184 1.13 9.45 -3.38
C ALA A 184 2.04 10.33 -4.25
N LEU A 185 1.99 10.08 -5.56
CA LEU A 185 2.67 10.81 -6.63
C LEU A 185 1.80 10.76 -7.90
N SER A 186 2.08 11.60 -8.90
CA SER A 186 1.38 11.47 -10.19
C SER A 186 1.74 10.14 -10.86
N LYS A 187 0.82 9.57 -11.64
CA LYS A 187 1.10 8.33 -12.39
C LYS A 187 2.26 8.52 -13.36
N GLU A 188 2.32 9.67 -14.01
CA GLU A 188 3.45 10.04 -14.88
C GLU A 188 4.78 9.99 -14.12
N ASN A 189 4.85 10.59 -12.93
CA ASN A 189 6.07 10.60 -12.13
C ASN A 189 6.44 9.24 -11.57
N PHE A 190 5.45 8.40 -11.24
CA PHE A 190 5.69 7.00 -10.90
C PHE A 190 6.37 6.25 -12.06
N LEU A 191 5.85 6.41 -13.29
CA LEU A 191 6.43 5.80 -14.48
C LEU A 191 7.82 6.37 -14.83
N LYS A 192 8.01 7.69 -14.67
CA LYS A 192 9.30 8.37 -14.87
C LYS A 192 10.41 7.86 -13.95
N LEU A 193 10.04 7.47 -12.72
CA LEU A 193 10.95 6.83 -11.76
C LEU A 193 11.12 5.32 -12.01
N GLY A 194 10.41 4.74 -12.98
CA GLY A 194 10.43 3.31 -13.25
C GLY A 194 9.69 2.45 -12.21
N GLY A 195 8.84 3.07 -11.38
CA GLY A 195 8.13 2.39 -10.30
C GLY A 195 9.04 1.97 -9.14
N TYR A 196 8.61 0.94 -8.40
CA TYR A 196 9.37 0.29 -7.33
C TYR A 196 10.48 -0.60 -7.90
N ASP A 197 11.68 -0.58 -7.34
CA ASP A 197 12.83 -1.38 -7.81
C ASP A 197 12.59 -2.89 -7.56
N GLU A 198 12.43 -3.65 -8.65
CA GLU A 198 12.18 -5.11 -8.61
C GLU A 198 13.45 -5.94 -8.41
N ASP A 199 14.62 -5.32 -8.46
CA ASP A 199 15.88 -5.99 -8.14
C ASP A 199 16.17 -5.97 -6.62
N LEU A 200 15.37 -5.26 -5.83
CA LEU A 200 15.44 -5.34 -4.36
C LEU A 200 15.04 -6.74 -3.86
N LEU A 201 15.50 -7.09 -2.66
CA LEU A 201 15.00 -8.23 -1.92
C LEU A 201 13.49 -8.10 -1.67
N PRO A 202 12.77 -9.21 -1.41
CA PRO A 202 11.32 -9.26 -1.56
C PRO A 202 10.50 -8.28 -0.70
N ILE A 203 11.01 -7.78 0.41
CA ILE A 203 10.27 -6.83 1.25
C ILE A 203 11.21 -5.95 2.10
N GLY A 204 10.76 -4.73 2.38
CA GLY A 204 11.45 -3.77 3.24
C GLY A 204 12.19 -2.74 2.42
N HIS A 205 12.13 -1.48 2.86
CA HIS A 205 12.79 -0.33 2.23
C HIS A 205 12.30 0.05 0.81
N GLU A 206 11.40 -0.70 0.16
CA GLU A 206 10.97 -0.40 -1.21
C GLU A 206 10.24 0.95 -1.33
N ASP A 207 9.45 1.32 -0.30
CA ASP A 207 8.78 2.62 -0.23
C ASP A 207 9.79 3.76 -0.07
N HIS A 208 10.82 3.54 0.75
CA HIS A 208 11.89 4.51 0.96
C HIS A 208 12.80 4.64 -0.25
N ASP A 209 13.08 3.57 -0.98
CA ASP A 209 13.81 3.60 -2.24
C ASP A 209 13.13 4.52 -3.26
N LEU A 210 11.84 4.30 -3.52
CA LEU A 210 11.06 5.14 -4.43
C LEU A 210 11.05 6.62 -3.99
N MET A 211 10.81 6.86 -2.69
CA MET A 211 10.85 8.21 -2.11
C MET A 211 12.23 8.87 -2.24
N ASN A 212 13.31 8.14 -2.00
CA ASN A 212 14.66 8.66 -2.04
C ASN A 212 15.10 8.96 -3.49
N ARG A 213 14.74 8.10 -4.45
CA ARG A 213 14.95 8.36 -5.88
C ARG A 213 14.14 9.57 -6.37
N ALA A 214 12.90 9.73 -5.92
CA ALA A 214 12.10 10.92 -6.19
C ALA A 214 12.80 12.20 -5.68
N LYS A 215 13.27 12.19 -4.43
CA LYS A 215 14.01 13.33 -3.84
C LYS A 215 15.30 13.64 -4.58
N ALA A 216 16.07 12.60 -4.93
CA ALA A 216 17.32 12.76 -5.70
C ALA A 216 17.05 13.27 -7.13
N SER A 217 15.87 12.99 -7.68
CA SER A 217 15.40 13.51 -8.97
C SER A 217 14.81 14.93 -8.88
N GLY A 218 14.87 15.58 -7.71
CA GLY A 218 14.42 16.95 -7.51
C GLY A 218 12.96 17.12 -7.12
N PHE A 219 12.23 16.03 -6.85
CA PHE A 219 10.80 16.12 -6.53
C PHE A 219 10.59 16.79 -5.17
N LYS A 220 9.50 17.56 -5.08
CA LYS A 220 9.06 18.13 -3.80
C LYS A 220 8.54 17.03 -2.90
N TYR A 221 9.27 16.74 -1.84
CA TYR A 221 8.84 15.80 -0.81
C TYR A 221 8.09 16.49 0.32
N LEU A 222 6.86 16.04 0.62
CA LEU A 222 6.09 16.49 1.77
C LEU A 222 5.71 15.32 2.67
N LYS A 223 6.20 15.36 3.90
CA LYS A 223 5.79 14.47 4.97
C LYS A 223 4.49 14.99 5.59
N ILE A 224 3.45 14.16 5.61
CA ILE A 224 2.14 14.50 6.16
C ILE A 224 1.92 13.70 7.45
N GLU A 225 1.76 14.41 8.57
CA GLU A 225 1.63 13.80 9.91
C GLU A 225 0.20 13.85 10.48
N ILE A 226 -0.80 14.15 9.63
CA ILE A 226 -2.21 14.29 10.01
C ILE A 226 -2.76 12.92 10.45
N GLU A 227 -3.02 12.75 11.74
CA GLU A 227 -3.37 11.45 12.34
C GLU A 227 -4.68 10.86 11.79
N ASN A 228 -5.57 11.68 11.23
CA ASN A 228 -6.78 11.22 10.54
C ASN A 228 -6.46 10.14 9.49
N PHE A 229 -5.31 10.25 8.84
CA PHE A 229 -4.90 9.40 7.72
C PHE A 229 -3.88 8.33 8.12
N LEU A 230 -3.51 8.23 9.41
CA LEU A 230 -2.40 7.39 9.88
C LEU A 230 -2.86 6.17 10.69
N ARG A 231 -4.15 5.85 10.64
CA ARG A 231 -4.68 4.67 11.32
C ARG A 231 -4.27 3.38 10.60
N TYR A 232 -3.89 2.35 11.36
CA TYR A 232 -3.45 1.06 10.83
C TYR A 232 -3.75 -0.10 11.79
N LEU A 233 -3.71 -1.32 11.26
CA LEU A 233 -3.71 -2.58 12.00
C LEU A 233 -2.27 -3.11 12.10
N SER A 234 -1.86 -3.53 13.29
CA SER A 234 -0.46 -3.88 13.54
C SER A 234 -0.12 -5.29 13.08
N ASN A 235 1.13 -5.46 12.66
CA ASN A 235 1.72 -6.73 12.24
C ASN A 235 2.86 -7.14 13.17
N THR A 236 3.07 -8.43 13.32
CA THR A 236 4.30 -8.97 13.91
C THR A 236 5.42 -8.96 12.87
N GLU A 237 6.67 -9.04 13.33
CA GLU A 237 7.83 -9.20 12.42
C GLU A 237 7.69 -10.47 11.57
N LYS A 238 7.25 -11.58 12.18
CA LYS A 238 6.99 -12.84 11.47
C LYS A 238 5.97 -12.63 10.35
N GLU A 239 4.83 -12.01 10.65
CA GLU A 239 3.80 -11.74 9.64
C GLU A 239 4.38 -10.94 8.47
N LYS A 240 5.24 -9.93 8.72
CA LYS A 240 5.87 -9.14 7.65
C LYS A 240 6.71 -9.98 6.69
N ALA A 241 7.50 -10.94 7.19
CA ALA A 241 8.36 -11.77 6.36
C ALA A 241 7.64 -13.01 5.80
N GLU A 242 6.49 -13.41 6.37
CA GLU A 242 5.70 -14.55 5.91
C GLU A 242 5.39 -14.44 4.40
N ASN A 243 5.55 -15.56 3.68
CA ASN A 243 5.40 -15.70 2.24
C ASN A 243 6.48 -15.03 1.37
N CYS A 244 7.44 -14.29 1.92
CA CYS A 244 8.49 -13.61 1.14
C CYS A 244 9.69 -14.53 0.88
N VAL A 245 10.17 -15.15 1.95
CA VAL A 245 11.36 -16.01 2.03
C VAL A 245 11.08 -17.15 3.00
N ASP A 246 12.04 -18.07 3.17
CA ASP A 246 11.95 -19.11 4.21
C ASP A 246 11.79 -18.49 5.62
N ASP A 247 11.06 -19.18 6.50
CA ASP A 247 10.64 -18.74 7.85
C ASP A 247 11.84 -18.38 8.76
N SER A 248 13.05 -18.76 8.37
CA SER A 248 14.30 -18.53 9.10
C SER A 248 14.88 -17.12 8.93
N THR A 249 14.46 -16.36 7.91
CA THR A 249 15.04 -15.05 7.60
C THR A 249 14.25 -13.91 8.24
N SER A 250 14.92 -13.06 9.02
CA SER A 250 14.31 -11.87 9.64
C SER A 250 14.03 -10.78 8.61
N PHE A 251 12.89 -10.10 8.77
CA PHE A 251 12.51 -8.91 7.99
C PHE A 251 13.64 -7.85 7.97
N TYR A 252 14.31 -7.64 9.11
CA TYR A 252 15.33 -6.60 9.24
C TYR A 252 16.60 -6.91 8.43
N VAL A 253 16.86 -8.18 8.12
CA VAL A 253 17.97 -8.56 7.23
C VAL A 253 17.66 -8.14 5.79
N LEU A 254 16.43 -8.39 5.33
CA LEU A 254 15.98 -8.01 3.99
C LEU A 254 15.92 -6.48 3.85
N GLU A 255 15.32 -5.80 4.81
CA GLU A 255 15.22 -4.34 4.85
C GLU A 255 16.59 -3.68 4.79
N LYS A 256 17.55 -4.17 5.59
CA LYS A 256 18.92 -3.64 5.60
C LYS A 256 19.63 -3.85 4.26
N GLY A 257 19.53 -5.04 3.67
CA GLY A 257 20.11 -5.32 2.35
C GLY A 257 19.54 -4.40 1.26
N ASN A 258 18.23 -4.15 1.31
CA ASN A 258 17.58 -3.22 0.38
C ASN A 258 18.00 -1.78 0.60
N GLN A 259 18.18 -1.35 1.85
CA GLN A 259 18.70 -0.03 2.17
C GLN A 259 20.13 0.16 1.63
N GLU A 260 21.01 -0.81 1.82
CA GLU A 260 22.39 -0.76 1.31
C GLU A 260 22.41 -0.64 -0.21
N LYS A 261 21.63 -1.50 -0.90
CA LYS A 261 21.51 -1.46 -2.37
C LYS A 261 20.90 -0.17 -2.89
N SER A 262 19.82 0.33 -2.28
CA SER A 262 19.17 1.59 -2.68
C SER A 262 20.14 2.76 -2.54
N ASN A 263 20.86 2.86 -1.42
CA ASN A 263 21.86 3.90 -1.21
C ASN A 263 23.00 3.83 -2.24
N GLU A 264 23.50 2.63 -2.55
CA GLU A 264 24.52 2.43 -3.59
C GLU A 264 24.02 2.90 -4.96
N ASN A 265 22.81 2.47 -5.36
CA ASN A 265 22.20 2.87 -6.62
C ASN A 265 22.07 4.39 -6.73
N ILE A 266 21.52 5.05 -5.71
CA ILE A 266 21.32 6.50 -5.67
C ILE A 266 22.65 7.26 -5.72
N ASN A 267 23.67 6.82 -4.96
CA ASN A 267 25.00 7.44 -4.97
C ASN A 267 25.68 7.33 -6.33
N ASN A 268 25.38 6.27 -7.09
CA ASN A 268 25.86 6.06 -8.45
C ASN A 268 24.98 6.74 -9.53
N GLY A 269 23.99 7.55 -9.14
CA GLY A 269 23.08 8.25 -10.05
C GLY A 269 22.02 7.36 -10.72
N LYS A 270 21.83 6.12 -10.25
CA LYS A 270 20.78 5.22 -10.74
C LYS A 270 19.45 5.56 -10.06
N LEU A 271 18.72 6.53 -10.63
CA LEU A 271 17.47 7.04 -10.06
C LEU A 271 16.20 6.46 -10.71
N ILE A 272 16.34 5.80 -11.85
CA ILE A 272 15.25 5.16 -12.59
C ILE A 272 15.37 3.65 -12.38
N ALA A 273 14.34 3.05 -11.77
CA ALA A 273 14.25 1.60 -11.59
C ALA A 273 13.76 0.91 -12.87
N ASN A 274 13.96 -0.41 -12.97
CA ASN A 274 13.37 -1.25 -14.02
C ASN A 274 13.47 -0.67 -15.46
N PRO A 275 14.66 -0.24 -15.94
CA PRO A 275 14.79 0.44 -17.25
C PRO A 275 14.38 -0.46 -18.43
N SER A 276 14.37 -1.78 -18.24
CA SER A 276 13.92 -2.78 -19.22
C SER A 276 12.43 -3.14 -19.10
N GLY A 277 11.69 -2.45 -18.23
CA GLY A 277 10.32 -2.78 -17.85
C GLY A 277 10.23 -3.64 -16.60
N THR A 278 9.01 -3.75 -16.07
CA THR A 278 8.65 -4.54 -14.88
C THR A 278 8.35 -5.99 -15.26
N GLU A 279 8.34 -6.88 -14.26
CA GLU A 279 7.95 -8.27 -14.44
C GLU A 279 6.52 -8.40 -14.97
N LYS A 280 6.36 -9.25 -15.99
CA LYS A 280 5.08 -9.52 -16.62
C LYS A 280 4.40 -10.70 -15.95
N PHE A 281 3.12 -10.53 -15.65
CA PHE A 281 2.28 -11.53 -15.03
C PHE A 281 1.13 -11.93 -15.96
N THR A 282 0.70 -13.18 -15.87
CA THR A 282 -0.62 -13.59 -16.34
C THR A 282 -1.66 -12.96 -15.42
N LEU A 283 -2.54 -12.15 -16.01
CA LEU A 283 -3.53 -11.36 -15.28
C LEU A 283 -4.94 -11.77 -15.63
N PHE A 284 -5.79 -11.83 -14.62
CA PHE A 284 -7.22 -12.01 -14.79
C PHE A 284 -7.96 -10.86 -14.12
N LYS A 285 -9.06 -10.42 -14.74
CA LYS A 285 -9.92 -9.37 -14.19
C LYS A 285 -11.10 -9.98 -13.46
N ASN A 286 -11.40 -9.44 -12.29
CA ASN A 286 -12.49 -9.86 -11.43
C ASN A 286 -12.44 -11.38 -11.14
N PHE A 287 -13.49 -12.11 -11.46
CA PHE A 287 -13.61 -13.55 -11.26
C PHE A 287 -13.51 -14.34 -12.59
N SER A 288 -13.02 -13.70 -13.65
CA SER A 288 -12.80 -14.35 -14.94
C SER A 288 -11.70 -15.41 -14.85
N THR A 289 -11.80 -16.40 -15.73
CA THR A 289 -10.75 -17.39 -16.00
C THR A 289 -9.97 -17.07 -17.26
N ASP A 290 -10.39 -16.07 -18.04
CA ASP A 290 -9.72 -15.66 -19.26
C ASP A 290 -8.67 -14.59 -18.94
N PRO A 291 -7.41 -14.78 -19.37
CA PRO A 291 -6.36 -13.82 -19.13
C PRO A 291 -6.60 -12.53 -19.93
N ILE A 292 -6.17 -11.41 -19.38
CA ILE A 292 -6.18 -10.09 -20.03
C ILE A 292 -4.75 -9.67 -20.41
N PRO A 293 -4.59 -8.76 -21.40
CA PRO A 293 -3.29 -8.19 -21.72
C PRO A 293 -2.65 -7.51 -20.50
N TYR A 294 -1.33 -7.67 -20.37
CA TYR A 294 -0.53 -6.92 -19.41
C TYR A 294 -0.44 -5.45 -19.84
N PRO A 295 -0.63 -4.48 -18.93
CA PRO A 295 -0.67 -3.04 -19.24
C PRO A 295 0.64 -2.46 -19.76
#